data_AF-A0A8H9XJC7-F1
#
_entry.id   AF-A0A8H9XJC7-F1
#
_cell.length_a   1.000
_cell.length_b   1.000
_cell.length_c   1.000
_cell.angle_alpha   90.00
_cell.angle_beta   90.00
_cell.angle_gamma   90.00
#
_symmetry.space_group_name_H-M   'P 1'
#
loop_
_entity.id
_entity.type
_entity.pdbx_description
1 polymer ?
#
loop_
_entity_poly.entity_id
_entity_poly.type
_entity_poly.pdbx_seq_one_letter_code
_entity_poly.pdbx_strand_id
1 'polypeptide(L)'
;MSLAETEVLFVSGEDDAIAPVRLEHRMDEVMVGGEPDQACNYLAYRFERDGAALAVRVYMDEADRALLSPPEPGGAMAEPTPAAERLRQDVLCYLARRFRLIEELGEAGYEPVWIASEAWRSLLAATARH
;
A
#
# COMPACT_ATOMS: atom_id res chain seq x y z
N MET A 1 -27.86 4.62 -1.94
CA MET A 1 -27.13 5.72 -1.27
C MET A 1 -25.93 6.05 -2.12
N SER A 2 -25.84 7.27 -2.65
CA SER A 2 -24.69 7.74 -3.44
C SER A 2 -23.57 8.09 -2.45
N LEU A 3 -22.46 7.36 -2.53
CA LEU A 3 -21.24 7.72 -1.82
C LEU A 3 -20.73 9.00 -2.44
N ALA A 4 -20.55 10.04 -1.62
CA ALA A 4 -19.89 11.27 -2.06
C ALA A 4 -18.48 10.89 -2.54
N GLU A 5 -18.22 11.08 -3.83
CA GLU A 5 -16.88 10.96 -4.38
C GLU A 5 -16.07 12.15 -3.89
N THR A 6 -15.36 11.96 -2.77
CA THR A 6 -14.36 12.91 -2.33
C THR A 6 -13.16 12.79 -3.26
N GLU A 7 -13.00 13.72 -4.19
CA GLU A 7 -11.74 13.89 -4.92
C GLU A 7 -10.66 14.32 -3.93
N VAL A 8 -9.78 13.39 -3.58
CA VAL A 8 -8.59 13.66 -2.79
C VAL A 8 -7.45 13.96 -3.77
N LEU A 9 -7.00 15.21 -3.80
CA LEU A 9 -5.83 15.61 -4.59
C LEU A 9 -4.56 15.07 -3.90
N PHE A 10 -3.85 14.15 -4.55
CA PHE A 10 -2.60 13.58 -4.03
C PHE A 10 -1.43 14.50 -4.34
N VAL A 11 -0.73 14.95 -3.31
CA VAL A 11 0.56 15.62 -3.44
C VAL A 11 1.64 14.57 -3.21
N SER A 12 2.29 14.11 -4.28
CA SER A 12 3.61 13.50 -4.15
C SER A 12 4.57 14.54 -3.57
N GLY A 13 5.41 14.15 -2.60
CA GLY A 13 6.54 15.02 -2.24
C GLY A 13 7.40 15.25 -3.48
N GLU A 14 8.16 16.35 -3.54
CA GLU A 14 9.00 16.71 -4.70
C GLU A 14 9.97 15.58 -5.15
N ASP A 15 10.22 14.60 -4.27
CA ASP A 15 11.15 13.48 -4.50
C ASP A 15 10.49 12.13 -4.86
N ASP A 16 9.15 12.02 -4.89
CA ASP A 16 8.49 10.74 -5.21
C ASP A 16 8.34 10.56 -6.72
N ALA A 17 8.94 9.49 -7.25
CA ALA A 17 8.82 9.12 -8.66
C ALA A 17 7.41 8.67 -9.05
N ILE A 18 6.50 8.42 -8.08
CA ILE A 18 5.13 8.00 -8.31
C ILE A 18 4.19 8.51 -7.19
N ALA A 19 2.91 8.67 -7.51
CA ALA A 19 1.83 8.94 -6.56
C ALA A 19 0.71 7.90 -6.75
N PRO A 20 -0.07 7.59 -5.70
CA PRO A 20 -1.28 6.81 -5.89
C PRO A 20 -2.24 7.57 -6.81
N VAL A 21 -2.85 6.86 -7.77
CA VAL A 21 -3.93 7.39 -8.61
C VAL A 21 -5.27 7.34 -7.87
N ARG A 22 -5.36 6.53 -6.80
CA ARG A 22 -6.54 6.41 -5.95
C ARG A 22 -6.15 6.07 -4.52
N LEU A 23 -6.88 6.64 -3.57
CA LEU A 23 -6.84 6.26 -2.14
C LEU A 23 -8.28 6.19 -1.65
N GLU A 24 -8.67 5.05 -1.09
CA GLU A 24 -10.01 4.84 -0.55
C GLU A 24 -9.93 4.33 0.87
N HIS A 25 -10.84 4.76 1.73
CA HIS A 25 -11.07 4.12 3.01
C HIS A 25 -12.08 2.99 2.81
N ARG A 26 -11.72 1.78 3.22
CA ARG A 26 -12.53 0.57 3.09
C ARG A 26 -12.56 -0.19 4.41
N MET A 27 -13.54 -1.08 4.54
CA MET A 27 -13.71 -1.95 5.70
C MET A 27 -13.94 -3.36 5.19
N ASP A 28 -13.12 -4.31 5.65
CA ASP A 28 -13.33 -5.74 5.43
C ASP A 28 -14.00 -6.30 6.69
N GLU A 29 -15.02 -7.14 6.52
CA GLU A 29 -15.64 -7.89 7.63
C GLU A 29 -15.16 -9.34 7.57
N VAL A 30 -14.45 -9.78 8.61
CA VAL A 30 -14.06 -11.18 8.77
C VAL A 30 -15.22 -11.91 9.44
N MET A 31 -15.79 -12.88 8.74
CA MET A 31 -16.86 -13.72 9.24
C MET A 31 -16.29 -15.00 9.83
N VAL A 32 -16.57 -15.29 11.11
CA VAL A 32 -16.20 -16.55 11.76
C VAL A 32 -17.48 -17.27 12.19
N GLY A 33 -17.71 -18.47 11.66
CA GLY A 33 -18.91 -19.25 12.00
C GLY A 33 -20.24 -18.63 11.53
N GLY A 34 -20.20 -17.67 10.59
CA GLY A 34 -21.39 -16.97 10.10
C GLY A 34 -21.75 -15.70 10.88
N GLU A 35 -20.97 -15.35 11.90
CA GLU A 35 -21.08 -14.08 12.62
C GLU A 35 -19.89 -13.17 12.28
N PRO A 36 -20.09 -11.84 12.23
CA PRO A 36 -19.00 -10.90 12.03
C PRO A 36 -18.10 -10.89 13.29
N ASP A 37 -16.85 -11.31 13.11
CA ASP A 37 -15.85 -11.40 14.17
C ASP A 37 -15.05 -10.10 14.28
N GLN A 38 -14.58 -9.58 13.14
CA GLN A 38 -13.75 -8.37 13.08
C GLN A 38 -14.11 -7.48 11.90
N ALA A 39 -14.20 -6.18 12.15
CA ALA A 39 -14.25 -5.15 11.13
C ALA A 39 -12.86 -4.51 11.00
N CYS A 40 -12.16 -4.84 9.92
CA CYS A 40 -10.82 -4.35 9.65
C CYS A 40 -10.90 -3.11 8.76
N ASN A 41 -10.64 -1.93 9.32
CA ASN A 41 -10.59 -0.68 8.58
C ASN A 41 -9.22 -0.53 7.91
N TYR A 42 -9.19 -0.19 6.62
CA TYR A 42 -7.94 0.02 5.89
C TYR A 42 -8.05 1.13 4.86
N LEU A 43 -6.89 1.72 4.58
CA LEU A 43 -6.67 2.57 3.43
C LEU A 43 -6.19 1.71 2.25
N ALA A 44 -6.91 1.78 1.13
CA ALA A 44 -6.60 1.11 -0.12
C ALA A 44 -5.97 2.11 -1.10
N TYR A 45 -4.67 2.00 -1.32
CA TYR A 45 -3.93 2.76 -2.32
C TYR A 45 -3.92 1.98 -3.63
N ARG A 46 -4.10 2.70 -4.74
CA ARG A 46 -3.93 2.17 -6.09
C ARG A 46 -2.89 2.99 -6.83
N PHE A 47 -1.90 2.32 -7.38
CA PHE A 47 -0.85 2.91 -8.22
C PHE A 47 -1.00 2.37 -9.63
N GLU A 48 -0.84 3.24 -10.62
CA GLU A 48 -0.90 2.85 -12.03
C GLU A 48 0.17 3.59 -12.82
N ARG A 49 0.81 2.89 -13.76
CA ARG A 49 1.77 3.45 -14.71
C ARG A 49 1.92 2.52 -15.90
N ASP A 50 1.90 3.07 -17.11
CA ASP A 50 2.20 2.34 -18.35
C ASP A 50 1.41 1.02 -18.50
N GLY A 51 0.14 1.00 -18.08
CA GLY A 51 -0.74 -0.17 -18.14
C GLY A 51 -0.51 -1.21 -17.05
N ALA A 52 0.45 -1.02 -16.15
CA ALA A 52 0.62 -1.80 -14.94
C ALA A 52 -0.14 -1.15 -13.77
N ALA A 53 -0.59 -1.97 -12.82
CA ALA A 53 -1.26 -1.53 -11.60
C ALA A 53 -0.73 -2.30 -10.39
N LEU A 54 -0.67 -1.62 -9.24
CA LEU A 54 -0.30 -2.21 -7.96
C LEU A 54 -1.22 -1.66 -6.86
N ALA A 55 -1.76 -2.56 -6.04
CA ALA A 55 -2.61 -2.21 -4.92
C ALA A 55 -1.84 -2.35 -3.60
N VAL A 56 -2.10 -1.44 -2.66
CA VAL A 56 -1.50 -1.46 -1.33
C VAL A 56 -2.58 -1.25 -0.29
N ARG A 57 -2.56 -2.04 0.78
CA ARG A 57 -3.44 -1.88 1.93
C ARG A 57 -2.66 -1.43 3.14
N VAL A 58 -3.24 -0.53 3.92
CA VAL A 58 -2.73 -0.10 5.22
C VAL A 58 -3.88 -0.19 6.21
N TYR A 59 -3.83 -1.17 7.11
CA TYR A 59 -4.84 -1.32 8.15
C TYR A 59 -4.66 -0.23 9.20
N MET A 60 -5.76 0.35 9.69
CA MET A 60 -5.71 1.53 10.56
C MET A 60 -5.19 1.23 11.97
N ASP A 61 -5.36 0.00 12.44
CA ASP A 61 -4.80 -0.52 13.69
C ASP A 61 -3.30 -0.82 13.59
N GLU A 62 -2.80 -1.06 12.39
CA GLU A 62 -1.38 -1.25 12.06
C GLU A 62 -0.90 -0.21 11.02
N ALA A 63 -1.15 1.07 11.29
CA ALA A 63 -0.95 2.15 10.33
C ALA A 63 0.52 2.39 9.90
N ASP A 64 1.49 1.75 10.55
CA ASP A 64 2.91 1.77 10.17
C ASP A 64 3.32 0.62 9.24
N ARG A 65 2.38 -0.26 8.88
CA ARG A 65 2.57 -1.43 8.02
C ARG A 65 1.80 -1.26 6.71
N ALA A 66 2.51 -1.41 5.59
CA ALA A 66 1.92 -1.43 4.25
C ALA A 66 2.00 -2.84 3.66
N LEU A 67 0.90 -3.29 3.06
CA LEU A 67 0.76 -4.60 2.46
C LEU A 67 0.57 -4.46 0.96
N LEU A 68 1.53 -4.93 0.17
CA LEU A 68 1.35 -5.10 -1.27
C LEU A 68 0.31 -6.19 -1.49
N SER A 69 -0.78 -5.83 -2.16
CA SER A 69 -1.86 -6.74 -2.49
C SER A 69 -1.67 -7.22 -3.93
N PRO A 70 -1.86 -8.53 -4.22
CA PRO A 70 -1.89 -9.00 -5.60
C PRO A 70 -2.99 -8.26 -6.38
N PRO A 71 -2.84 -8.11 -7.71
CA PRO A 71 -3.63 -7.18 -8.49
C PRO A 71 -5.15 -7.31 -8.35
N GLU A 72 -5.73 -8.47 -8.03
CA GLU A 72 -7.12 -8.62 -7.55
C GLU A 72 -7.30 -9.94 -6.75
N PRO A 73 -8.31 -10.05 -5.85
CA PRO A 73 -8.68 -11.34 -5.27
C PRO A 73 -9.15 -12.30 -6.37
N GLY A 74 -8.36 -13.36 -6.63
CA GLY A 74 -8.66 -14.39 -7.63
C GLY A 74 -7.99 -14.18 -9.01
N GLY A 75 -7.20 -13.11 -9.19
CA GLY A 75 -6.34 -12.96 -10.36
C GLY A 75 -5.09 -13.82 -10.22
N ALA A 76 -4.79 -14.66 -11.22
CA ALA A 76 -3.49 -15.30 -11.31
C ALA A 76 -2.40 -14.21 -11.34
N MET A 77 -1.31 -14.42 -10.61
CA MET A 77 -0.14 -13.54 -10.69
C MET A 77 0.40 -13.64 -12.12
N ALA A 78 0.03 -12.66 -12.96
CA ALA A 78 0.56 -12.59 -14.32
C ALA A 78 2.09 -12.49 -14.25
N GLU A 79 2.79 -13.09 -15.22
CA GLU A 79 4.25 -12.97 -15.26
C GLU A 79 4.64 -11.48 -15.23
N PRO A 80 5.59 -11.09 -14.36
CA PRO A 80 5.91 -9.68 -14.17
C PRO A 80 6.50 -9.11 -15.46
N THR A 81 5.83 -8.11 -16.02
CA THR A 81 6.35 -7.34 -17.15
C THR A 81 7.40 -6.34 -16.66
N PRO A 82 8.32 -5.87 -17.54
CA PRO A 82 9.27 -4.82 -17.16
C PRO A 82 8.61 -3.54 -16.62
N ALA A 83 7.41 -3.21 -17.11
CA ALA A 83 6.62 -2.09 -16.61
C ALA A 83 6.09 -2.34 -15.19
N ALA A 84 5.60 -3.55 -14.90
CA ALA A 84 5.15 -3.94 -13.57
C ALA A 84 6.29 -3.93 -12.55
N GLU A 85 7.48 -4.41 -12.93
CA GLU A 85 8.65 -4.40 -12.04
C GLU A 85 9.11 -2.97 -11.72
N ARG A 86 9.16 -2.09 -12.73
CA ARG A 86 9.48 -0.67 -12.52
C ARG A 86 8.46 0.01 -11.61
N LEU A 87 7.17 -0.22 -11.88
CA LEU A 87 6.08 0.29 -11.03
C LEU A 87 6.26 -0.18 -9.58
N ARG A 88 6.53 -1.47 -9.37
CA ARG A 88 6.76 -2.04 -8.03
C ARG A 88 7.92 -1.36 -7.31
N GLN A 89 9.04 -1.13 -7.98
CA GLN A 89 10.20 -0.44 -7.40
C GLN A 89 9.87 1.01 -7.00
N ASP A 90 9.19 1.76 -7.88
CA ASP A 90 8.80 3.15 -7.59
C ASP A 90 7.83 3.22 -6.39
N VAL A 91 6.88 2.27 -6.32
CA VAL A 91 5.93 2.16 -5.20
C VAL A 91 6.65 1.79 -3.91
N LEU A 92 7.60 0.85 -3.93
CA LEU A 92 8.39 0.52 -2.75
C LEU A 92 9.16 1.73 -2.21
N CYS A 93 9.77 2.54 -3.08
CA CYS A 93 10.42 3.79 -2.68
C CYS A 93 9.43 4.79 -2.06
N TYR A 94 8.25 4.95 -2.66
CA TYR A 94 7.18 5.80 -2.12
C TYR A 94 6.75 5.35 -0.72
N LEU A 95 6.56 4.04 -0.52
CA LEU A 95 6.12 3.46 0.75
C LEU A 95 7.22 3.48 1.82
N ALA A 96 8.48 3.22 1.46
CA ALA A 96 9.62 3.15 2.40
C ALA A 96 9.91 4.49 3.11
N ARG A 97 9.44 5.60 2.54
CA ARG A 97 9.49 6.94 3.15
C ARG A 97 8.39 7.17 4.18
N ARG A 98 7.33 6.36 4.17
CA ARG A 98 6.07 6.59 4.89
C ARG A 98 5.75 5.50 5.93
N PHE A 99 6.12 4.27 5.64
CA PHE A 99 5.81 3.10 6.47
C PHE A 99 7.07 2.53 7.11
N ARG A 100 6.91 1.74 8.17
CA ARG A 100 8.01 1.07 8.91
C ARG A 100 8.26 -0.34 8.43
N LEU A 101 7.23 -0.97 7.89
CA LEU A 101 7.24 -2.35 7.40
C LEU A 101 6.45 -2.38 6.10
N ILE A 102 7.04 -2.99 5.07
CA ILE A 102 6.34 -3.31 3.84
C ILE A 102 6.42 -4.81 3.66
N GLU A 103 5.27 -5.43 3.44
CA GLU A 103 5.17 -6.86 3.17
C GLU A 103 4.41 -7.10 1.88
N GLU A 104 4.63 -8.29 1.34
CA GLU A 104 3.98 -8.78 0.14
C GLU A 104 3.43 -10.17 0.39
N LEU A 105 2.29 -10.50 -0.22
CA LEU A 105 1.72 -11.84 -0.09
C LEU A 105 2.56 -12.85 -0.90
N GLY A 106 3.34 -13.68 -0.21
CA GLY A 106 4.07 -14.82 -0.74
C GLY A 106 3.35 -16.15 -0.52
N GLU A 107 4.01 -17.27 -0.84
CA GLU A 107 3.44 -18.62 -0.72
C GLU A 107 3.15 -19.02 0.74
N ALA A 108 3.96 -18.55 1.68
CA ALA A 108 3.82 -18.84 3.10
C ALA A 108 2.93 -17.82 3.86
N GLY A 109 2.37 -16.84 3.16
CA GLY A 109 1.65 -15.70 3.73
C GLY A 109 2.38 -14.37 3.47
N TYR A 110 2.10 -13.35 4.28
CA TYR A 110 2.75 -12.05 4.13
C TYR A 110 4.23 -12.11 4.55
N GLU A 111 5.12 -11.70 3.65
CA GLU A 111 6.57 -11.72 3.84
C GLU A 111 7.15 -10.30 3.78
N PRO A 112 8.07 -9.92 4.69
CA PRO A 112 8.73 -8.62 4.65
C PRO A 112 9.60 -8.45 3.41
N VAL A 113 9.27 -7.42 2.62
CA VAL A 113 10.08 -6.98 1.47
C VAL A 113 10.91 -5.74 1.80
N TRP A 114 10.55 -5.02 2.88
CA TRP A 114 11.31 -3.89 3.39
C TRP A 114 11.04 -3.63 4.88
N ILE A 115 12.08 -3.23 5.62
CA ILE A 115 12.01 -2.87 7.04
C ILE A 115 12.83 -1.60 7.30
N ALA A 116 12.23 -0.60 7.94
CA ALA A 116 12.91 0.63 8.33
C ALA A 116 13.99 0.35 9.40
N SER A 117 15.24 0.70 9.12
CA SER A 117 16.30 0.73 10.14
C SER A 117 16.15 1.95 11.08
N GLU A 118 16.68 1.87 12.31
CA GLU A 118 16.68 3.02 13.23
C GLU A 118 17.45 4.24 12.69
N ALA A 119 18.51 3.99 11.92
CA ALA A 119 19.29 5.04 11.26
C ALA A 119 18.45 5.78 10.20
N TRP A 120 17.65 5.04 9.43
CA TRP A 120 16.70 5.61 8.46
C TRP A 120 15.64 6.48 9.14
N ARG A 121 15.12 6.06 10.30
CA ARG A 121 14.15 6.84 11.08
C ARG A 121 14.70 8.17 11.58
N SER A 122 15.96 8.15 12.04
CA SER A 122 16.64 9.36 12.50
C SER A 122 16.81 10.39 11.39
N LEU A 123 17.03 9.92 10.15
CA LEU A 123 17.15 10.77 8.98
C LEU A 123 15.82 11.43 8.59
N LEU A 124 14.73 10.66 8.52
CA LEU A 124 13.39 11.17 8.20
C LEU A 124 12.87 12.18 9.25
N ALA A 125 13.12 11.93 10.54
CA ALA A 125 12.76 12.86 11.61
C ALA A 125 13.61 14.15 11.61
N ALA A 126 14.76 14.14 10.94
CA ALA A 126 15.59 15.34 10.75
C ALA A 126 15.12 16.15 9.53
N THR A 127 14.66 15.50 8.46
CA THR A 127 14.20 16.18 7.24
C THR A 127 12.79 16.76 7.35
N ALA A 128 11.91 16.19 8.19
CA ALA A 128 10.55 16.71 8.43
C ALA A 128 10.48 18.00 9.28
N ARG A 129 11.62 18.57 9.70
CA ARG A 129 11.70 19.76 10.57
C ARG A 129 12.05 21.06 9.83
N HIS A 130 12.00 21.08 8.49
CA HIS A 130 12.27 22.25 7.67
C HIS A 130 11.09 22.62 6.78
#